data_AF-A0A939W8B6-F1
#
_entry.id   AF-A0A939W8B6-F1
#
_cell.length_a   1.000
_cell.length_b   1.000
_cell.length_c   1.000
_cell.angle_alpha   90.00
_cell.angle_beta   90.00
_cell.angle_gamma   90.00
#
_symmetry.space_group_name_H-M   'P 1'
#
loop_
_entity.id
_entity.type
_entity.pdbx_description
1 polymer ?
#
loop_
_entity_poly.entity_id
_entity_poly.type
_entity_poly.pdbx_seq_one_letter_code
_entity_poly.pdbx_strand_id
1 'polypeptide(L)'
;MKTRKTFKKLGALAISLTMLMAMGTAVFASDEGQDEPVAPAPADMDGENGVIGEFEDPDTAVKQSRAVIIYKEITVYNPEECEVNAPTITYTYTIDPGEAEWDIYDEAEAHDPEENVYAATKAGIGEPTITCADSSNADGKLVFTPEVQFQASAAGEKNAYELLIDFSGIDFTDETEGGSGAGVYRYVITEETDVEKSAAGIKDGDISDTRYLDVYVDGDGDIYGYVCFAYNGNIDARTDADEDDQVKMAFKTEGFVAGVDTNTEEDVTADEYYTFNFDLTKELVNDKYSEEHKFPFTIVLDNSGVTVEVLPIMEIDGNAEQDALEADVIGTGEDATTWEAKIAHEGVISYIGIPCGTTVTITEENDVYGVTYACKITNADIPEDDDDPKNIATGEISDEAIINCTELLTPADENHTAGDAGTITFTNTLKLISPTGVIVRYAPYILLLGAGAALFILSRRWKKKEEA
;
A
#
# COMPACT_ATOMS: atom_id res chain seq x y z
N MET A 1 80.92 14.59 6.51
CA MET A 1 80.21 13.85 7.58
C MET A 1 78.80 13.58 7.08
N LYS A 2 78.43 12.29 7.00
CA LYS A 2 77.09 11.65 6.88
C LYS A 2 75.88 12.50 6.42
N THR A 3 75.35 12.30 5.22
CA THR A 3 74.25 11.37 4.80
C THR A 3 72.86 11.59 5.41
N ARG A 4 71.87 11.55 4.49
CA ARG A 4 70.46 11.08 4.56
C ARG A 4 69.31 12.12 4.63
N LYS A 5 68.61 12.17 3.49
CA LYS A 5 67.15 12.06 3.28
C LYS A 5 66.24 12.27 4.50
N THR A 6 65.24 13.15 4.35
CA THR A 6 63.82 12.79 4.39
C THR A 6 62.91 13.92 3.88
N PHE A 7 62.06 13.57 2.91
CA PHE A 7 60.77 14.21 2.62
C PHE A 7 59.82 14.00 3.83
N LYS A 8 58.96 14.99 4.11
CA LYS A 8 57.67 15.01 4.85
C LYS A 8 57.50 16.45 5.42
N LYS A 9 56.36 17.13 5.40
CA LYS A 9 54.98 16.86 4.96
C LYS A 9 54.19 18.18 5.20
N LEU A 10 53.11 18.36 4.42
CA LEU A 10 51.87 19.08 4.72
C LEU A 10 51.86 20.62 4.80
N GLY A 11 50.96 21.23 4.03
CA GLY A 11 50.47 22.58 4.27
C GLY A 11 50.03 23.41 3.05
N ALA A 12 49.69 22.82 1.91
CA ALA A 12 49.10 23.57 0.79
C ALA A 12 48.26 22.64 -0.11
N LEU A 13 47.07 22.25 0.39
CA LEU A 13 45.90 21.89 -0.40
C LEU A 13 44.70 21.70 0.57
N ALA A 14 43.77 22.64 0.58
CA ALA A 14 42.37 22.40 0.90
C ALA A 14 41.64 23.01 -0.30
N ILE A 15 41.43 22.23 -1.37
CA ILE A 15 40.19 21.49 -1.61
C ILE A 15 38.99 22.36 -1.21
N SER A 16 38.63 23.25 -2.15
CA SER A 16 37.27 23.72 -2.35
C SER A 16 36.43 22.53 -2.81
N LEU A 17 35.84 21.81 -1.85
CA LEU A 17 34.79 20.82 -2.08
C LEU A 17 34.05 20.59 -0.76
N THR A 18 32.96 21.32 -0.54
CA THR A 18 31.75 20.84 0.15
C THR A 18 30.67 21.90 -0.03
N MET A 19 29.87 21.74 -1.08
CA MET A 19 28.40 21.84 -1.04
C MET A 19 27.92 21.31 -2.40
N LEU A 20 27.90 19.98 -2.47
CA LEU A 20 27.02 19.22 -3.34
C LEU A 20 25.95 18.66 -2.41
N MET A 21 24.71 18.61 -2.91
CA MET A 21 23.47 18.12 -2.28
C MET A 21 22.62 19.19 -1.57
N ALA A 22 21.89 19.93 -2.39
CA ALA A 22 20.43 19.95 -2.33
C ALA A 22 19.96 20.25 -3.75
N MET A 23 20.04 19.24 -4.64
CA MET A 23 19.29 19.30 -5.89
C MET A 23 17.84 19.06 -5.48
N GLY A 24 17.12 20.15 -5.22
CA GLY A 24 15.67 20.13 -5.31
C GLY A 24 15.32 19.60 -6.69
N THR A 25 14.47 18.58 -6.70
CA THR A 25 13.92 17.96 -7.89
C THR A 25 13.23 19.04 -8.72
N ALA A 26 13.91 19.51 -9.77
CA ALA A 26 13.24 20.04 -10.94
C ALA A 26 12.57 18.83 -11.63
N VAL A 27 11.25 18.78 -11.62
CA VAL A 27 10.51 17.87 -12.50
C VAL A 27 10.11 18.68 -13.72
N PHE A 28 10.73 18.33 -14.85
CA PHE A 28 10.49 18.92 -16.16
C PHE A 28 9.16 18.44 -16.74
N ALA A 29 8.54 19.36 -17.48
CA ALA A 29 7.73 19.18 -18.69
C ALA A 29 7.51 17.75 -19.19
N SER A 30 6.23 17.39 -19.36
CA SER A 30 5.80 16.25 -20.17
C SER A 30 6.22 16.44 -21.64
N ASP A 31 7.08 15.55 -22.15
CA ASP A 31 7.38 15.43 -23.58
C ASP A 31 6.33 14.52 -24.27
N GLU A 32 6.06 14.82 -25.53
CA GLU A 32 4.94 14.34 -26.32
C GLU A 32 4.94 12.82 -26.55
N GLY A 33 3.75 12.21 -26.41
CA GLY A 33 3.25 11.22 -27.38
C GLY A 33 2.95 9.82 -26.86
N GLN A 34 1.66 9.51 -26.66
CA GLN A 34 0.96 8.40 -27.35
C GLN A 34 -0.57 8.47 -27.15
N ASP A 35 -1.29 7.91 -28.12
CA ASP A 35 -2.68 8.16 -28.52
C ASP A 35 -3.81 7.75 -27.54
N GLU A 36 -4.76 8.69 -27.31
CA GLU A 36 -6.24 8.60 -27.07
C GLU A 36 -6.79 7.99 -25.74
N PRO A 37 -7.98 8.40 -25.22
CA PRO A 37 -8.99 9.31 -25.80
C PRO A 37 -9.25 10.60 -25.00
N VAL A 38 -9.34 11.71 -25.74
CA VAL A 38 -9.61 13.06 -25.23
C VAL A 38 -11.12 13.30 -25.08
N ALA A 39 -11.58 13.70 -23.88
CA ALA A 39 -12.87 14.37 -23.71
C ALA A 39 -12.69 15.89 -23.91
N PRO A 40 -13.68 16.60 -24.48
CA PRO A 40 -13.45 17.92 -25.07
C PRO A 40 -13.29 19.00 -23.99
N ALA A 41 -12.14 19.67 -23.99
CA ALA A 41 -11.93 20.91 -23.26
C ALA A 41 -12.98 21.95 -23.72
N PRO A 42 -13.62 22.70 -22.80
CA PRO A 42 -14.42 23.85 -23.16
C PRO A 42 -13.51 24.91 -23.82
N ALA A 43 -13.96 25.38 -24.99
CA ALA A 43 -13.25 26.30 -25.85
C ALA A 43 -13.13 27.69 -25.20
N ASP A 44 -11.99 27.96 -24.55
CA ASP A 44 -11.30 29.27 -24.45
C ASP A 44 -10.12 29.16 -23.43
N MET A 45 -9.26 28.13 -23.55
CA MET A 45 -8.09 27.96 -22.66
C MET A 45 -6.79 28.04 -23.46
N ASP A 46 -6.18 29.22 -23.46
CA ASP A 46 -4.91 29.51 -24.16
C ASP A 46 -3.69 29.46 -23.20
N GLY A 47 -3.78 28.73 -22.07
CA GLY A 47 -2.68 28.66 -21.09
C GLY A 47 -2.61 27.32 -20.37
N GLU A 48 -1.39 26.87 -20.09
CA GLU A 48 -1.10 25.78 -19.15
C GLU A 48 -1.76 26.08 -17.79
N ASN A 49 -2.18 25.05 -17.06
CA ASN A 49 -2.73 25.20 -15.70
C ASN A 49 -1.70 25.94 -14.82
N GLY A 50 -2.17 26.78 -13.88
CA GLY A 50 -1.26 27.55 -13.03
C GLY A 50 -0.39 26.64 -12.17
N VAL A 51 0.90 26.98 -12.02
CA VAL A 51 1.86 26.27 -11.16
C VAL A 51 1.82 26.86 -9.75
N ILE A 52 1.85 26.00 -8.72
CA ILE A 52 1.93 26.42 -7.33
C ILE A 52 3.33 27.00 -7.07
N GLY A 53 3.39 28.25 -6.59
CA GLY A 53 4.62 28.79 -5.98
C GLY A 53 5.78 29.17 -6.90
N GLU A 54 5.62 29.24 -8.22
CA GLU A 54 6.67 29.77 -9.11
C GLU A 54 6.42 31.22 -9.52
N PHE A 55 7.35 32.11 -9.17
CA PHE A 55 7.45 33.48 -9.67
C PHE A 55 8.80 33.62 -10.42
N GLU A 56 8.80 34.14 -11.65
CA GLU A 56 10.04 34.43 -12.40
C GLU A 56 10.53 35.87 -12.14
N ASP A 57 11.81 36.03 -11.77
CA ASP A 57 12.50 37.30 -11.50
C ASP A 57 12.97 38.00 -12.82
N PRO A 58 12.78 39.32 -13.06
CA PRO A 58 12.06 40.29 -12.23
C PRO A 58 10.55 40.02 -12.24
N ASP A 59 9.97 40.04 -11.03
CA ASP A 59 8.58 39.76 -10.66
C ASP A 59 7.55 40.67 -11.37
N THR A 60 7.44 40.56 -12.69
CA THR A 60 6.18 40.88 -13.35
C THR A 60 5.27 39.69 -13.12
N ALA A 61 4.31 39.84 -12.20
CA ALA A 61 3.15 38.98 -12.07
C ALA A 61 2.63 38.58 -13.47
N VAL A 62 2.93 37.35 -13.89
CA VAL A 62 2.43 36.81 -15.15
C VAL A 62 1.03 36.33 -14.87
N LYS A 63 0.08 36.78 -15.69
CA LYS A 63 -1.29 36.29 -15.63
C LYS A 63 -1.30 34.77 -15.74
N GLN A 64 -1.81 34.11 -14.70
CA GLN A 64 -1.95 32.67 -14.60
C GLN A 64 -3.32 32.22 -15.15
N SER A 65 -3.43 30.92 -15.41
CA SER A 65 -4.73 30.30 -15.65
C SER A 65 -5.68 30.55 -14.49
N ARG A 66 -6.98 30.64 -14.77
CA ARG A 66 -8.03 30.70 -13.73
C ARG A 66 -8.32 29.34 -13.09
N ALA A 67 -7.54 28.33 -13.45
CA ALA A 67 -7.57 27.04 -12.82
C ALA A 67 -6.17 26.63 -12.32
N VAL A 68 -6.15 25.87 -11.22
CA VAL A 68 -4.95 25.33 -10.58
C VAL A 68 -5.15 23.85 -10.29
N ILE A 69 -4.08 23.07 -10.42
CA ILE A 69 -4.06 21.66 -10.04
C ILE A 69 -3.44 21.55 -8.65
N ILE A 70 -4.10 20.79 -7.77
CA ILE A 70 -3.50 20.22 -6.57
C ILE A 70 -3.58 18.69 -6.66
N TYR A 71 -2.86 17.97 -5.80
CA TYR A 71 -2.78 16.51 -5.86
C TYR A 71 -3.34 15.83 -4.61
N LYS A 72 -3.91 14.64 -4.78
CA LYS A 72 -4.10 13.64 -3.71
C LYS A 72 -3.08 12.52 -3.91
N GLU A 73 -2.29 12.22 -2.88
CA GLU A 73 -1.36 11.09 -2.87
C GLU A 73 -1.91 9.95 -1.98
N ILE A 74 -1.76 8.72 -2.46
CA ILE A 74 -1.83 7.51 -1.65
C ILE A 74 -0.48 6.79 -1.81
N THR A 75 0.23 6.59 -0.71
CA THR A 75 1.50 5.86 -0.70
C THR A 75 1.22 4.39 -0.46
N VAL A 76 1.59 3.53 -1.42
CA VAL A 76 1.22 2.12 -1.39
C VAL A 76 2.44 1.25 -1.16
N TYR A 77 2.35 0.40 -0.13
CA TYR A 77 3.42 -0.47 0.32
C TYR A 77 3.10 -1.92 -0.01
N ASN A 78 4.08 -2.61 -0.56
CA ASN A 78 4.02 -4.05 -0.83
C ASN A 78 5.43 -4.66 -0.70
N PRO A 79 5.61 -5.90 -0.22
CA PRO A 79 6.93 -6.52 -0.13
C PRO A 79 7.69 -6.59 -1.46
N GLU A 80 7.00 -6.49 -2.59
CA GLU A 80 7.55 -6.55 -3.94
C GLU A 80 7.16 -5.31 -4.77
N GLU A 81 7.98 -4.96 -5.77
CA GLU A 81 7.61 -3.95 -6.77
C GLU A 81 6.56 -4.56 -7.72
N CYS A 82 5.30 -4.14 -7.58
CA CYS A 82 4.18 -4.71 -8.32
C CYS A 82 2.98 -3.75 -8.40
N GLU A 83 1.97 -4.17 -9.16
CA GLU A 83 0.64 -3.54 -9.14
C GLU A 83 -0.23 -4.20 -8.08
N VAL A 84 -1.06 -3.41 -7.42
CA VAL A 84 -2.11 -3.89 -6.51
C VAL A 84 -3.42 -3.19 -6.83
N ASN A 85 -4.55 -3.86 -6.65
CA ASN A 85 -5.84 -3.22 -6.86
C ASN A 85 -6.18 -2.30 -5.68
N ALA A 86 -6.82 -1.17 -5.97
CA ALA A 86 -7.30 -0.23 -4.98
C ALA A 86 -8.49 -0.81 -4.19
N PRO A 87 -8.64 -0.48 -2.90
CA PRO A 87 -9.88 -0.77 -2.17
C PRO A 87 -11.01 0.16 -2.65
N THR A 88 -12.25 -0.21 -2.36
CA THR A 88 -13.40 0.66 -2.65
C THR A 88 -13.50 1.79 -1.65
N ILE A 89 -13.23 3.02 -2.08
CA ILE A 89 -13.34 4.23 -1.27
C ILE A 89 -13.55 5.45 -2.18
N THR A 90 -14.38 6.40 -1.74
CA THR A 90 -14.57 7.67 -2.44
C THR A 90 -14.07 8.82 -1.59
N TYR A 91 -13.09 9.56 -2.12
CA TYR A 91 -12.69 10.86 -1.58
C TYR A 91 -13.54 11.95 -2.22
N THR A 92 -14.13 12.82 -1.41
CA THR A 92 -14.92 13.97 -1.83
C THR A 92 -14.23 15.25 -1.37
N TYR A 93 -13.99 16.15 -2.31
CA TYR A 93 -13.34 17.42 -2.11
C TYR A 93 -14.33 18.56 -2.27
N THR A 94 -14.41 19.42 -1.26
CA THR A 94 -15.17 20.68 -1.34
C THR A 94 -14.23 21.86 -1.17
N ILE A 95 -14.60 22.99 -1.76
CA ILE A 95 -13.89 24.26 -1.62
C ILE A 95 -14.87 25.34 -1.19
N ASP A 96 -14.53 26.01 -0.11
CA ASP A 96 -15.35 27.07 0.48
C ASP A 96 -14.48 28.32 0.76
N PRO A 97 -15.10 29.51 0.85
CA PRO A 97 -14.43 30.69 1.37
C PRO A 97 -13.78 30.45 2.74
N GLY A 98 -12.48 30.74 2.85
CA GLY A 98 -11.76 30.72 4.11
C GLY A 98 -11.94 31.99 4.93
N GLU A 99 -11.42 31.96 6.16
CA GLU A 99 -11.43 33.12 7.04
C GLU A 99 -10.46 34.22 6.54
N ALA A 100 -10.94 35.45 6.49
CA ALA A 100 -10.11 36.65 6.37
C ALA A 100 -9.56 36.96 7.76
N GLU A 101 -8.24 37.09 7.93
CA GLU A 101 -7.57 37.65 9.13
C GLU A 101 -6.06 37.33 9.19
N TRP A 102 -5.50 36.68 8.16
CA TRP A 102 -4.08 36.29 8.17
C TRP A 102 -3.21 37.35 7.51
N ASP A 103 -2.14 37.70 8.20
CA ASP A 103 -1.13 38.62 7.71
C ASP A 103 -0.15 37.87 6.80
N ILE A 104 0.12 38.48 5.65
CA ILE A 104 1.16 38.11 4.71
C ILE A 104 2.21 39.21 4.77
N TYR A 105 3.41 38.82 5.17
CA TYR A 105 4.57 39.68 5.17
C TYR A 105 5.60 39.19 4.18
N ASP A 106 6.05 40.11 3.32
CA ASP A 106 7.18 39.91 2.41
C ASP A 106 8.27 40.94 2.72
N GLU A 107 9.50 40.47 2.92
CA GLU A 107 10.64 41.33 3.26
C GLU A 107 11.19 41.98 2.00
N ALA A 108 11.55 43.28 2.07
CA ALA A 108 12.05 44.06 0.93
C ALA A 108 13.27 43.46 0.20
N GLU A 109 14.04 42.60 0.87
CA GLU A 109 15.21 41.93 0.30
C GLU A 109 14.89 40.56 -0.32
N ALA A 110 13.66 40.05 -0.16
CA ALA A 110 13.20 38.77 -0.66
C ALA A 110 12.60 38.87 -2.07
N HIS A 111 11.73 39.85 -2.34
CA HIS A 111 11.13 40.12 -3.66
C HIS A 111 10.80 41.63 -3.81
N ASP A 112 11.00 42.19 -5.01
CA ASP A 112 10.81 43.62 -5.34
C ASP A 112 9.40 44.10 -4.90
N PRO A 113 9.25 45.06 -3.97
CA PRO A 113 9.97 46.33 -3.94
C PRO A 113 10.99 46.49 -2.80
N GLU A 114 11.81 47.55 -2.88
CA GLU A 114 12.70 48.06 -1.83
C GLU A 114 11.99 48.42 -0.48
N GLU A 115 10.75 47.98 -0.28
CA GLU A 115 9.90 48.20 0.89
C GLU A 115 9.25 46.89 1.33
N ASN A 116 9.17 46.68 2.64
CA ASN A 116 8.46 45.52 3.19
C ASN A 116 6.98 45.59 2.82
N VAL A 117 6.45 44.51 2.26
CA VAL A 117 5.05 44.43 1.85
C VAL A 117 4.24 43.74 2.94
N TYR A 118 3.13 44.37 3.30
CA TYR A 118 2.14 43.81 4.20
C TYR A 118 0.81 43.72 3.47
N ALA A 119 0.25 42.52 3.39
CA ALA A 119 -1.09 42.28 2.88
C ALA A 119 -1.86 41.44 3.90
N ALA A 120 -3.14 41.75 4.10
CA ALA A 120 -4.04 40.87 4.84
C ALA A 120 -4.80 40.00 3.84
N THR A 121 -5.01 38.72 4.19
CA THR A 121 -5.90 37.86 3.42
C THR A 121 -7.34 38.34 3.52
N LYS A 122 -8.05 38.24 2.39
CA LYS A 122 -9.49 38.37 2.29
C LYS A 122 -10.10 36.97 2.32
N ALA A 123 -11.35 36.89 2.76
CA ALA A 123 -12.13 35.67 2.60
C ALA A 123 -12.33 35.41 1.11
N GLY A 124 -12.32 34.14 0.72
CA GLY A 124 -12.70 33.72 -0.63
C GLY A 124 -14.07 34.26 -1.02
N ILE A 125 -14.31 34.37 -2.32
CA ILE A 125 -15.59 34.84 -2.87
C ILE A 125 -16.09 33.84 -3.90
N GLY A 126 -17.39 33.88 -4.20
CA GLY A 126 -18.01 32.96 -5.16
C GLY A 126 -17.95 31.49 -4.74
N GLU A 127 -18.20 30.62 -5.71
CA GLU A 127 -18.23 29.16 -5.55
C GLU A 127 -17.29 28.54 -6.61
N PRO A 128 -15.98 28.42 -6.32
CA PRO A 128 -15.08 27.69 -7.20
C PRO A 128 -15.49 26.22 -7.28
N THR A 129 -15.13 25.55 -8.38
CA THR A 129 -15.46 24.14 -8.58
C THR A 129 -14.21 23.28 -8.52
N ILE A 130 -14.30 22.11 -7.86
CA ILE A 130 -13.27 21.07 -7.92
C ILE A 130 -13.73 19.96 -8.87
N THR A 131 -12.82 19.49 -9.73
CA THR A 131 -13.01 18.32 -10.59
C THR A 131 -11.81 17.40 -10.49
N CYS A 132 -12.03 16.09 -10.64
CA CYS A 132 -10.97 15.10 -10.63
C CYS A 132 -10.80 14.56 -12.06
N ALA A 133 -9.56 14.47 -12.55
CA ALA A 133 -9.29 14.17 -13.96
C ALA A 133 -9.62 12.72 -14.37
N ASP A 134 -9.58 11.78 -13.42
CA ASP A 134 -9.74 10.36 -13.73
C ASP A 134 -11.20 9.89 -13.67
N SER A 135 -11.73 9.68 -14.88
CA SER A 135 -12.98 9.06 -15.33
C SER A 135 -14.21 9.02 -14.40
N SER A 136 -15.29 9.66 -14.88
CA SER A 136 -16.71 9.60 -14.43
C SER A 136 -17.17 10.56 -13.32
N ASN A 137 -16.29 11.33 -12.69
CA ASN A 137 -16.63 12.14 -11.52
C ASN A 137 -16.75 13.65 -11.82
N ALA A 138 -17.98 14.10 -12.06
CA ALA A 138 -18.33 15.50 -11.83
C ALA A 138 -18.50 15.71 -10.30
N ASP A 139 -18.13 16.88 -9.79
CA ASP A 139 -18.34 17.32 -8.39
C ASP A 139 -17.26 16.90 -7.37
N GLY A 140 -15.96 17.01 -7.73
CA GLY A 140 -14.86 16.90 -6.76
C GLY A 140 -14.70 15.52 -6.12
N LYS A 141 -15.07 14.44 -6.81
CA LYS A 141 -14.97 13.07 -6.28
C LYS A 141 -13.86 12.28 -6.94
N LEU A 142 -13.02 11.64 -6.14
CA LEU A 142 -12.04 10.65 -6.57
C LEU A 142 -12.50 9.29 -6.06
N VAL A 143 -12.96 8.44 -6.97
CA VAL A 143 -13.55 7.15 -6.65
C VAL A 143 -12.56 6.05 -6.98
N PHE A 144 -12.19 5.28 -5.97
CA PHE A 144 -11.41 4.07 -6.13
C PHE A 144 -12.32 2.85 -6.04
N THR A 145 -12.06 1.91 -6.92
CA THR A 145 -12.66 0.57 -6.93
C THR A 145 -11.55 -0.42 -7.26
N PRO A 146 -11.77 -1.73 -7.10
CA PRO A 146 -10.73 -2.72 -7.41
C PRO A 146 -10.40 -2.85 -8.90
N GLU A 147 -11.04 -2.08 -9.78
CA GLU A 147 -10.62 -1.91 -11.18
C GLU A 147 -9.47 -0.91 -11.34
N VAL A 148 -9.24 -0.03 -10.36
CA VAL A 148 -8.11 0.90 -10.33
C VAL A 148 -6.90 0.19 -9.74
N GLN A 149 -5.76 0.31 -10.40
CA GLN A 149 -4.50 -0.27 -9.95
C GLN A 149 -3.57 0.81 -9.40
N PHE A 150 -2.97 0.52 -8.26
CA PHE A 150 -1.87 1.28 -7.69
C PHE A 150 -0.54 0.60 -7.99
N GLN A 151 0.51 1.38 -8.21
CA GLN A 151 1.88 0.88 -8.12
C GLN A 151 2.27 0.78 -6.65
N ALA A 152 3.03 -0.26 -6.29
CA ALA A 152 3.45 -0.52 -4.92
C ALA A 152 4.90 -1.00 -4.86
N SER A 153 5.59 -0.71 -3.76
CA SER A 153 6.93 -1.22 -3.47
C SER A 153 7.19 -1.30 -1.97
N ALA A 154 8.29 -1.96 -1.58
CA ALA A 154 8.62 -2.12 -0.17
C ALA A 154 9.02 -0.81 0.51
N ALA A 155 9.44 0.19 -0.29
CA ALA A 155 9.74 1.53 0.19
C ALA A 155 8.52 2.47 0.17
N GLY A 156 7.40 2.02 -0.40
CA GLY A 156 6.22 2.83 -0.68
C GLY A 156 6.33 3.50 -2.05
N GLU A 157 5.32 3.30 -2.90
CA GLU A 157 5.18 4.01 -4.17
C GLU A 157 4.10 5.08 -4.08
N LYS A 158 4.36 6.23 -4.68
CA LYS A 158 3.45 7.38 -4.69
C LYS A 158 2.46 7.26 -5.84
N ASN A 159 1.18 7.19 -5.50
CA ASN A 159 0.09 7.24 -6.48
C ASN A 159 -0.61 8.59 -6.33
N ALA A 160 -0.34 9.51 -7.25
CA ALA A 160 -0.81 10.90 -7.19
C ALA A 160 -1.92 11.17 -8.22
N TYR A 161 -2.99 11.81 -7.78
CA TYR A 161 -4.20 12.09 -8.57
C TYR A 161 -4.48 13.59 -8.61
N GLU A 162 -4.75 14.11 -9.82
CA GLU A 162 -4.98 15.52 -10.06
C GLU A 162 -6.40 15.96 -9.65
N LEU A 163 -6.45 17.05 -8.88
CA LEU A 163 -7.65 17.79 -8.51
C LEU A 163 -7.56 19.18 -9.15
N LEU A 164 -8.39 19.43 -10.16
CA LEU A 164 -8.47 20.72 -10.85
C LEU A 164 -9.48 21.62 -10.14
N ILE A 165 -9.01 22.77 -9.68
CA ILE A 165 -9.82 23.81 -9.05
C ILE A 165 -9.99 24.96 -10.04
N ASP A 166 -11.24 25.30 -10.37
CA ASP A 166 -11.58 26.32 -11.37
C ASP A 166 -12.26 27.56 -10.73
N PHE A 167 -11.67 28.73 -10.98
CA PHE A 167 -12.12 30.06 -10.58
C PHE A 167 -12.65 30.89 -11.77
N SER A 168 -12.87 30.27 -12.94
CA SER A 168 -13.36 30.93 -14.16
C SER A 168 -14.74 31.58 -13.99
N GLY A 169 -15.57 31.04 -13.10
CA GLY A 169 -16.91 31.55 -12.80
C GLY A 169 -16.96 32.74 -11.84
N ILE A 170 -15.82 33.19 -11.30
CA ILE A 170 -15.76 34.18 -10.22
C ILE A 170 -15.35 35.55 -10.74
N ASP A 171 -16.07 36.61 -10.38
CA ASP A 171 -15.68 38.00 -10.70
C ASP A 171 -15.03 38.68 -9.48
N PHE A 172 -13.70 38.74 -9.47
CA PHE A 172 -12.95 39.40 -8.39
C PHE A 172 -13.06 40.92 -8.37
N THR A 173 -13.68 41.52 -9.40
CA THR A 173 -13.92 42.97 -9.48
C THR A 173 -15.29 43.37 -8.95
N ASP A 174 -16.20 42.42 -8.69
CA ASP A 174 -17.55 42.71 -8.22
C ASP A 174 -17.62 42.93 -6.70
N GLU A 175 -17.70 44.20 -6.29
CA GLU A 175 -17.89 44.62 -4.90
C GLU A 175 -19.20 44.13 -4.26
N THR A 176 -20.18 43.69 -5.06
CA THR A 176 -21.46 43.21 -4.54
C THR A 176 -21.41 41.76 -4.07
N GLU A 177 -20.47 40.96 -4.59
CA GLU A 177 -20.17 39.59 -4.13
C GLU A 177 -19.06 39.56 -3.07
N GLY A 178 -18.64 40.73 -2.57
CA GLY A 178 -17.56 40.87 -1.59
C GLY A 178 -16.17 40.98 -2.22
N GLY A 179 -16.05 40.95 -3.55
CA GLY A 179 -14.80 41.17 -4.27
C GLY A 179 -14.33 42.60 -4.11
N SER A 180 -13.16 42.83 -3.52
CA SER A 180 -12.61 44.18 -3.32
C SER A 180 -11.39 44.41 -4.21
N GLY A 181 -11.47 44.00 -5.48
CA GLY A 181 -10.38 44.07 -6.44
C GLY A 181 -9.11 43.39 -5.91
N ALA A 182 -7.94 43.91 -6.27
CA ALA A 182 -6.64 43.35 -5.93
C ALA A 182 -6.51 42.85 -4.48
N GLY A 183 -5.93 41.68 -4.29
CA GLY A 183 -5.64 41.11 -2.98
C GLY A 183 -5.44 39.60 -3.02
N VAL A 184 -5.23 39.04 -1.82
CA VAL A 184 -5.09 37.59 -1.62
C VAL A 184 -6.40 37.05 -1.07
N TYR A 185 -7.03 36.14 -1.80
CA TYR A 185 -8.29 35.51 -1.42
C TYR A 185 -8.02 34.09 -0.93
N ARG A 186 -8.36 33.81 0.32
CA ARG A 186 -8.14 32.51 0.95
C ARG A 186 -9.38 31.62 0.83
N TYR A 187 -9.16 30.40 0.36
CA TYR A 187 -10.14 29.32 0.30
C TYR A 187 -9.71 28.17 1.21
N VAL A 188 -10.68 27.38 1.65
CA VAL A 188 -10.48 26.16 2.42
C VAL A 188 -10.95 25.01 1.58
N ILE A 189 -10.10 24.00 1.44
CA ILE A 189 -10.39 22.77 0.73
C ILE A 189 -10.48 21.66 1.76
N THR A 190 -11.59 20.94 1.80
CA THR A 190 -11.79 19.82 2.74
C THR A 190 -11.92 18.52 1.98
N GLU A 191 -11.28 17.48 2.51
CA GLU A 191 -11.41 16.10 2.06
C GLU A 191 -12.33 15.34 3.03
N GLU A 192 -13.30 14.63 2.48
CA GLU A 192 -14.14 13.70 3.23
C GLU A 192 -14.18 12.36 2.49
N THR A 193 -14.26 11.25 3.22
CA THR A 193 -14.43 9.92 2.66
C THR A 193 -15.83 9.36 2.93
N ASP A 194 -16.35 8.54 2.03
CA ASP A 194 -17.66 7.89 2.19
C ASP A 194 -17.67 6.78 3.26
N VAL A 195 -16.50 6.25 3.56
CA VAL A 195 -16.21 5.33 4.67
C VAL A 195 -15.00 5.83 5.46
N GLU A 196 -14.82 5.36 6.69
CA GLU A 196 -13.55 5.56 7.41
C GLU A 196 -12.39 4.95 6.59
N LYS A 197 -11.26 5.64 6.43
CA LYS A 197 -10.12 5.13 5.64
C LYS A 197 -9.64 3.75 6.13
N SER A 198 -9.66 3.51 7.44
CA SER A 198 -9.32 2.19 8.01
C SER A 198 -10.25 1.07 7.54
N ALA A 199 -11.53 1.37 7.24
CA ALA A 199 -12.46 0.41 6.67
C ALA A 199 -12.07 -0.04 5.25
N ALA A 200 -11.27 0.76 4.54
CA ALA A 200 -10.63 0.43 3.27
C ALA A 200 -9.22 -0.15 3.43
N GLY A 201 -8.74 -0.38 4.66
CA GLY A 201 -7.36 -0.78 4.92
C GLY A 201 -6.34 0.34 4.70
N ILE A 202 -6.80 1.60 4.53
CA ILE A 202 -5.98 2.78 4.37
C ILE A 202 -5.74 3.41 5.75
N LYS A 203 -4.50 3.79 6.02
CA LYS A 203 -4.09 4.55 7.19
C LYS A 203 -4.03 6.03 6.84
N ASP A 204 -4.55 6.86 7.74
CA ASP A 204 -4.44 8.32 7.65
C ASP A 204 -2.98 8.76 7.66
N GLY A 205 -2.67 9.72 6.77
CA GLY A 205 -1.40 10.44 6.83
C GLY A 205 -1.30 11.41 8.02
N ASP A 206 -0.12 12.02 8.19
CA ASP A 206 0.14 12.94 9.31
C ASP A 206 -0.53 14.31 9.16
N ILE A 207 -1.05 14.63 7.98
CA ILE A 207 -1.61 15.94 7.66
C ILE A 207 -3.14 15.89 7.73
N SER A 208 -3.77 16.91 8.32
CA SER A 208 -5.23 17.02 8.40
C SER A 208 -5.93 16.91 7.05
N ASP A 209 -7.20 16.50 7.00
CA ASP A 209 -8.02 16.48 5.78
C ASP A 209 -8.49 17.88 5.30
N THR A 210 -7.70 18.92 5.58
CA THR A 210 -8.00 20.30 5.21
C THR A 210 -6.77 20.96 4.61
N ARG A 211 -6.97 21.76 3.54
CA ARG A 211 -5.95 22.60 2.91
C ARG A 211 -6.45 24.03 2.78
N TYR A 212 -5.52 24.97 2.69
CA TYR A 212 -5.81 26.39 2.52
C TYR A 212 -5.16 26.86 1.23
N LEU A 213 -5.94 27.46 0.34
CA LEU A 213 -5.49 27.93 -0.96
C LEU A 213 -5.61 29.45 -1.03
N ASP A 214 -4.48 30.11 -1.15
CA ASP A 214 -4.40 31.55 -1.39
C ASP A 214 -4.34 31.82 -2.89
N VAL A 215 -5.29 32.63 -3.37
CA VAL A 215 -5.40 33.07 -4.77
C VAL A 215 -5.02 34.54 -4.83
N TYR A 216 -3.97 34.83 -5.59
CA TYR A 216 -3.39 36.16 -5.71
C TYR A 216 -3.99 36.87 -6.94
N VAL A 217 -4.70 37.96 -6.70
CA VAL A 217 -5.50 38.67 -7.72
C VAL A 217 -5.07 40.12 -7.84
N ASP A 218 -4.93 40.60 -9.07
CA ASP A 218 -4.53 41.97 -9.36
C ASP A 218 -5.72 42.96 -9.38
N GLY A 219 -5.45 44.21 -9.75
CA GLY A 219 -6.46 45.28 -9.78
C GLY A 219 -7.51 45.12 -10.88
N ASP A 220 -7.22 44.34 -11.91
CA ASP A 220 -8.12 44.07 -13.04
C ASP A 220 -8.91 42.76 -12.83
N GLY A 221 -8.69 42.06 -11.72
CA GLY A 221 -9.36 40.79 -11.38
C GLY A 221 -8.69 39.55 -11.99
N ASP A 222 -7.48 39.71 -12.53
CA ASP A 222 -6.68 38.64 -13.09
C ASP A 222 -5.88 37.93 -11.99
N ILE A 223 -5.81 36.60 -12.09
CA ILE A 223 -5.05 35.77 -11.15
C ILE A 223 -3.60 35.72 -11.61
N TYR A 224 -2.65 35.88 -10.69
CA TYR A 224 -1.22 35.85 -10.98
C TYR A 224 -0.43 34.86 -10.12
N GLY A 225 -1.09 34.15 -9.20
CA GLY A 225 -0.43 33.13 -8.40
C GLY A 225 -1.38 32.35 -7.50
N TYR A 226 -0.93 31.14 -7.15
CA TYR A 226 -1.57 30.24 -6.20
C TYR A 226 -0.56 29.75 -5.19
N VAL A 227 -0.96 29.69 -3.92
CA VAL A 227 -0.17 29.03 -2.88
C VAL A 227 -1.09 28.18 -2.02
N CYS A 228 -0.78 26.89 -1.90
CA CYS A 228 -1.53 25.94 -1.09
C CYS A 228 -0.77 25.59 0.18
N PHE A 229 -1.49 25.45 1.29
CA PHE A 229 -0.96 25.20 2.62
C PHE A 229 -1.69 24.07 3.33
N ALA A 230 -0.95 23.33 4.15
CA ALA A 230 -1.52 22.30 5.02
C ALA A 230 -2.28 22.87 6.23
N TYR A 231 -1.88 24.04 6.72
CA TYR A 231 -2.41 24.62 7.95
C TYR A 231 -2.84 26.07 7.75
N ASN A 232 -3.87 26.48 8.49
CA ASN A 232 -4.28 27.88 8.50
C ASN A 232 -3.27 28.69 9.30
N GLY A 233 -2.59 29.62 8.65
CA GLY A 233 -1.55 30.41 9.29
C GLY A 233 -1.25 31.72 8.58
N ASN A 234 -0.51 32.60 9.28
CA ASN A 234 0.11 33.76 8.65
C ASN A 234 1.26 33.28 7.77
N ILE A 235 1.63 34.12 6.80
CA ILE A 235 2.84 33.96 6.02
C ILE A 235 3.77 35.08 6.45
N ASP A 236 4.92 34.75 7.02
CA ASP A 236 5.86 35.76 7.52
C ASP A 236 7.27 35.47 7.03
N ALA A 237 7.71 36.23 6.02
CA ALA A 237 9.05 36.12 5.47
C ALA A 237 10.12 36.91 6.26
N ARG A 238 9.81 37.48 7.44
CA ARG A 238 10.80 38.23 8.24
C ARG A 238 11.98 37.35 8.65
N THR A 239 13.18 37.76 8.25
CA THR A 239 14.43 37.15 8.71
C THR A 239 14.86 37.59 10.12
N ASP A 240 14.20 38.62 10.69
CA ASP A 240 14.52 39.23 11.99
C ASP A 240 13.50 38.95 13.10
N ALA A 241 12.48 38.13 12.85
CA ALA A 241 11.51 37.73 13.87
C ALA A 241 12.17 36.88 14.97
N ASP A 242 11.85 37.17 16.24
CA ASP A 242 12.26 36.32 17.37
C ASP A 242 11.77 34.87 17.11
N GLU A 243 12.52 33.84 17.51
CA GLU A 243 12.14 32.42 17.30
C GLU A 243 10.74 32.07 17.86
N ASP A 244 10.26 32.81 18.86
CA ASP A 244 8.91 32.68 19.43
C ASP A 244 7.83 33.49 18.67
N ASP A 245 8.23 34.46 17.84
CA ASP A 245 7.39 35.34 17.00
C ASP A 245 7.39 34.94 15.51
N GLN A 246 8.22 33.97 15.11
CA GLN A 246 8.08 33.30 13.82
C GLN A 246 6.72 32.62 13.83
N VAL A 247 5.72 33.30 13.25
CA VAL A 247 4.38 32.75 13.11
C VAL A 247 4.54 31.45 12.36
N LYS A 248 4.11 30.34 12.97
CA LYS A 248 4.07 28.99 12.38
C LYS A 248 3.86 29.12 10.88
N MET A 249 4.93 29.04 10.08
CA MET A 249 4.81 29.33 8.67
C MET A 249 3.89 28.26 8.12
N ALA A 250 2.85 28.65 7.39
CA ALA A 250 1.98 27.66 6.80
C ALA A 250 2.83 26.74 5.89
N PHE A 251 2.88 25.44 6.21
CA PHE A 251 3.62 24.43 5.44
C PHE A 251 3.06 24.41 4.01
N LYS A 252 3.86 24.89 3.04
CA LYS A 252 3.49 24.91 1.62
C LYS A 252 3.41 23.48 1.11
N THR A 253 2.37 23.18 0.35
CA THR A 253 2.12 21.84 -0.17
C THR A 253 1.49 21.92 -1.55
N GLU A 254 1.62 20.84 -2.32
CA GLU A 254 0.97 20.70 -3.62
C GLU A 254 -0.42 20.07 -3.52
N GLY A 255 -0.91 19.81 -2.29
CA GLY A 255 -2.24 19.26 -2.02
C GLY A 255 -2.22 18.31 -0.83
N PHE A 256 -2.96 17.21 -0.95
CA PHE A 256 -3.00 16.11 0.01
C PHE A 256 -1.88 15.11 -0.27
N VAL A 257 -0.63 15.61 -0.21
CA VAL A 257 0.59 14.87 -0.58
C VAL A 257 1.59 14.78 0.55
N ALA A 258 2.48 13.80 0.48
CA ALA A 258 3.60 13.68 1.41
C ALA A 258 4.64 14.77 1.14
N GLY A 259 5.37 15.20 2.16
CA GLY A 259 6.34 16.28 2.04
C GLY A 259 7.20 16.45 3.28
N VAL A 260 7.83 17.60 3.42
CA VAL A 260 8.63 17.96 4.60
C VAL A 260 8.05 19.25 5.17
N ASP A 261 7.56 19.20 6.40
CA ASP A 261 7.09 20.42 7.08
C ASP A 261 8.30 21.36 7.27
N THR A 262 8.28 22.47 6.55
CA THR A 262 9.36 23.45 6.56
C THR A 262 9.60 24.09 7.93
N ASN A 263 8.66 23.97 8.87
CA ASN A 263 8.82 24.49 10.24
C ASN A 263 9.53 23.53 11.17
N THR A 264 9.14 22.25 11.11
CA THR A 264 9.66 21.23 12.03
C THR A 264 10.83 20.46 11.42
N GLU A 265 11.03 20.58 10.11
CA GLU A 265 11.91 19.72 9.30
C GLU A 265 11.55 18.22 9.44
N GLU A 266 10.30 17.93 9.84
CA GLU A 266 9.78 16.56 9.95
C GLU A 266 9.10 16.16 8.64
N ASP A 267 9.30 14.90 8.25
CA ASP A 267 8.59 14.30 7.15
C ASP A 267 7.10 14.20 7.52
N VAL A 268 6.24 14.59 6.58
CA VAL A 268 4.80 14.42 6.70
C VAL A 268 4.35 13.40 5.66
N THR A 269 3.57 12.42 6.10
CA THR A 269 3.10 11.33 5.25
C THR A 269 1.75 11.66 4.59
N ALA A 270 1.54 11.08 3.40
CA ALA A 270 0.21 11.00 2.77
C ALA A 270 -0.58 9.83 3.37
N ASP A 271 -1.81 9.60 2.89
CA ASP A 271 -2.53 8.37 3.24
C ASP A 271 -1.72 7.14 2.78
N GLU A 272 -1.68 6.10 3.61
CA GLU A 272 -0.83 4.92 3.38
C GLU A 272 -1.70 3.67 3.20
N TYR A 273 -1.42 2.86 2.17
CA TYR A 273 -2.09 1.57 1.94
C TYR A 273 -1.06 0.44 1.98
N TYR A 274 -1.12 -0.37 3.02
CA TYR A 274 -0.19 -1.48 3.23
C TYR A 274 -0.81 -2.80 2.77
N THR A 275 -0.06 -3.51 1.93
CA THR A 275 -0.47 -4.80 1.39
C THR A 275 0.63 -5.85 1.50
N PHE A 276 0.23 -7.12 1.42
CA PHE A 276 1.15 -8.25 1.36
C PHE A 276 0.76 -9.24 0.24
N ASN A 277 1.71 -10.12 -0.09
CA ASN A 277 1.56 -11.18 -1.07
C ASN A 277 1.82 -12.55 -0.43
N PHE A 278 1.21 -13.60 -0.96
CA PHE A 278 1.61 -14.97 -0.64
C PHE A 278 1.45 -15.90 -1.85
N ASP A 279 2.31 -16.92 -1.89
CA ASP A 279 2.25 -17.99 -2.89
C ASP A 279 1.76 -19.27 -2.25
N LEU A 280 0.74 -19.92 -2.81
CA LEU A 280 0.29 -21.24 -2.40
C LEU A 280 0.80 -22.30 -3.38
N THR A 281 1.61 -23.23 -2.88
CA THR A 281 2.28 -24.26 -3.70
C THR A 281 2.02 -25.68 -3.20
N LYS A 282 1.94 -26.64 -4.13
CA LYS A 282 1.81 -28.06 -3.83
C LYS A 282 3.03 -28.88 -4.22
N GLU A 283 3.59 -29.61 -3.27
CA GLU A 283 4.63 -30.61 -3.51
C GLU A 283 4.19 -32.04 -3.17
N LEU A 284 4.63 -33.00 -3.99
CA LEU A 284 4.47 -34.43 -3.71
C LEU A 284 5.84 -35.08 -3.52
N VAL A 285 5.95 -35.87 -2.46
CA VAL A 285 7.17 -36.64 -2.16
C VAL A 285 6.83 -38.12 -2.10
N ASN A 286 7.59 -38.92 -2.83
CA ASN A 286 7.40 -40.37 -2.98
C ASN A 286 6.05 -40.78 -3.58
N ASP A 287 5.30 -39.85 -4.17
CA ASP A 287 4.08 -40.14 -4.91
C ASP A 287 4.24 -39.76 -6.37
N LYS A 288 4.33 -40.77 -7.25
CA LYS A 288 4.38 -40.57 -8.71
C LYS A 288 3.03 -40.81 -9.39
N TYR A 289 2.04 -41.25 -8.64
CA TYR A 289 0.74 -41.64 -9.18
C TYR A 289 -0.23 -40.47 -9.18
N SER A 290 -0.01 -39.50 -8.29
CA SER A 290 -0.88 -38.34 -8.08
C SER A 290 -0.24 -37.03 -8.55
N GLU A 291 0.86 -37.07 -9.32
CA GLU A 291 1.55 -35.86 -9.83
C GLU A 291 0.61 -34.94 -10.64
N GLU A 292 -0.32 -35.53 -11.40
CA GLU A 292 -1.32 -34.78 -12.18
C GLU A 292 -2.63 -34.52 -11.38
N HIS A 293 -2.76 -35.07 -10.18
CA HIS A 293 -3.96 -34.90 -9.36
C HIS A 293 -3.97 -33.53 -8.71
N LYS A 294 -5.04 -32.76 -8.92
CA LYS A 294 -5.20 -31.43 -8.34
C LYS A 294 -5.92 -31.55 -7.00
N PHE A 295 -5.16 -31.39 -5.92
CA PHE A 295 -5.68 -31.44 -4.56
C PHE A 295 -6.53 -30.19 -4.29
N PRO A 296 -7.70 -30.33 -3.67
CA PRO A 296 -8.56 -29.20 -3.32
C PRO A 296 -8.00 -28.43 -2.12
N PHE A 297 -8.00 -27.11 -2.24
CA PHE A 297 -7.63 -26.16 -1.20
C PHE A 297 -8.79 -25.20 -0.96
N THR A 298 -8.99 -24.86 0.31
CA THR A 298 -9.87 -23.77 0.76
C THR A 298 -9.01 -22.70 1.41
N ILE A 299 -9.09 -21.48 0.90
CA ILE A 299 -8.42 -20.30 1.42
C ILE A 299 -9.49 -19.41 2.05
N VAL A 300 -9.32 -19.05 3.31
CA VAL A 300 -10.22 -18.15 4.04
C VAL A 300 -9.43 -16.92 4.46
N LEU A 301 -9.90 -15.74 4.06
CA LEU A 301 -9.36 -14.46 4.46
C LEU A 301 -10.29 -13.78 5.47
N ASP A 302 -9.73 -13.28 6.57
CA ASP A 302 -10.49 -12.58 7.61
C ASP A 302 -9.73 -11.35 8.10
N ASN A 303 -10.35 -10.17 7.93
CA ASN A 303 -9.87 -8.90 8.46
C ASN A 303 -11.02 -8.07 9.08
N SER A 304 -11.06 -7.93 10.39
CA SER A 304 -12.11 -7.16 11.08
C SER A 304 -12.06 -5.64 10.85
N GLY A 305 -10.91 -5.13 10.42
CA GLY A 305 -10.70 -3.71 10.17
C GLY A 305 -11.20 -3.29 8.80
N VAL A 306 -11.15 -4.18 7.81
CA VAL A 306 -11.57 -3.93 6.43
C VAL A 306 -13.04 -4.32 6.27
N THR A 307 -13.87 -3.37 5.84
CA THR A 307 -15.33 -3.56 5.71
C THR A 307 -15.88 -3.12 4.36
N VAL A 308 -15.00 -2.79 3.41
CA VAL A 308 -15.34 -2.46 2.01
C VAL A 308 -14.80 -3.52 1.05
N GLU A 309 -15.28 -3.46 -0.20
CA GLU A 309 -14.86 -4.37 -1.26
C GLU A 309 -13.37 -4.17 -1.60
N VAL A 310 -12.63 -5.28 -1.56
CA VAL A 310 -11.23 -5.39 -1.97
C VAL A 310 -11.09 -6.61 -2.89
N LEU A 311 -10.22 -6.53 -3.89
CA LEU A 311 -9.95 -7.64 -4.79
C LEU A 311 -8.44 -7.81 -5.00
N PRO A 312 -7.79 -8.78 -4.34
CA PRO A 312 -6.40 -9.09 -4.61
C PRO A 312 -6.19 -9.53 -6.07
N ILE A 313 -5.00 -9.32 -6.61
CA ILE A 313 -4.61 -9.84 -7.92
C ILE A 313 -4.26 -11.32 -7.76
N MET A 314 -4.77 -12.16 -8.65
CA MET A 314 -4.50 -13.60 -8.66
C MET A 314 -3.70 -13.98 -9.91
N GLU A 315 -2.54 -14.59 -9.71
CA GLU A 315 -1.75 -15.20 -10.77
C GLU A 315 -1.71 -16.72 -10.58
N ILE A 316 -1.91 -17.46 -11.66
CA ILE A 316 -1.91 -18.92 -11.67
C ILE A 316 -0.80 -19.41 -12.59
N ASP A 317 0.13 -20.21 -12.05
CA ASP A 317 1.18 -20.86 -12.83
C ASP A 317 1.16 -22.39 -12.64
N GLY A 318 1.70 -23.09 -13.64
CA GLY A 318 1.87 -24.53 -13.63
C GLY A 318 0.54 -25.29 -13.56
N ASN A 319 0.49 -26.30 -12.70
CA ASN A 319 -0.64 -27.24 -12.62
C ASN A 319 -1.69 -26.83 -11.58
N ALA A 320 -2.03 -25.54 -11.49
CA ALA A 320 -3.06 -25.00 -10.61
C ALA A 320 -4.35 -24.62 -11.36
N GLU A 321 -5.47 -24.52 -10.65
CA GLU A 321 -6.78 -24.09 -11.13
C GLU A 321 -7.52 -23.35 -10.00
N GLN A 322 -8.13 -22.21 -10.33
CA GLN A 322 -9.02 -21.46 -9.46
C GLN A 322 -9.93 -20.60 -10.34
N ASP A 323 -11.19 -20.42 -9.90
CA ASP A 323 -12.11 -19.50 -10.57
C ASP A 323 -11.67 -18.06 -10.35
N ALA A 324 -12.10 -17.15 -11.23
CA ALA A 324 -11.78 -15.73 -11.07
C ALA A 324 -12.22 -15.24 -9.69
N LEU A 325 -11.38 -14.42 -9.06
CA LEU A 325 -11.75 -13.76 -7.83
C LEU A 325 -12.83 -12.73 -8.13
N GLU A 326 -13.77 -12.57 -7.20
CA GLU A 326 -14.78 -11.53 -7.23
C GLU A 326 -14.47 -10.55 -6.09
N ALA A 327 -14.66 -9.25 -6.34
CA ALA A 327 -14.50 -8.24 -5.30
C ALA A 327 -15.51 -8.48 -4.18
N ASP A 328 -15.02 -8.54 -2.94
CA ASP A 328 -15.85 -8.71 -1.76
C ASP A 328 -15.16 -8.09 -0.54
N VAL A 329 -15.90 -7.96 0.55
CA VAL A 329 -15.35 -7.55 1.83
C VAL A 329 -14.49 -8.67 2.39
N ILE A 330 -13.21 -8.38 2.67
CA ILE A 330 -12.33 -9.26 3.42
C ILE A 330 -12.65 -9.07 4.91
N GLY A 331 -13.61 -9.82 5.46
CA GLY A 331 -14.23 -9.55 6.78
C GLY A 331 -14.39 -10.75 7.72
N THR A 332 -14.85 -10.51 8.96
CA THR A 332 -14.84 -11.51 10.04
C THR A 332 -15.98 -12.52 10.06
N GLY A 333 -15.66 -13.77 10.39
CA GLY A 333 -16.64 -14.75 10.86
C GLY A 333 -17.41 -15.45 9.74
N GLU A 334 -18.75 -15.45 9.78
CA GLU A 334 -19.60 -16.13 8.77
C GLU A 334 -19.51 -15.46 7.38
N ASP A 335 -18.99 -14.24 7.32
CA ASP A 335 -18.82 -13.42 6.11
C ASP A 335 -17.35 -13.36 5.64
N ALA A 336 -16.50 -14.29 6.09
CA ALA A 336 -15.11 -14.38 5.63
C ALA A 336 -15.03 -14.74 4.14
N THR A 337 -14.14 -14.07 3.41
CA THR A 337 -13.94 -14.35 2.00
C THR A 337 -13.32 -15.73 1.86
N THR A 338 -14.04 -16.64 1.20
CA THR A 338 -13.59 -18.01 0.97
C THR A 338 -13.34 -18.23 -0.51
N TRP A 339 -12.15 -18.70 -0.84
CA TRP A 339 -11.77 -19.11 -2.17
C TRP A 339 -11.46 -20.60 -2.23
N GLU A 340 -11.81 -21.22 -3.34
CA GLU A 340 -11.53 -22.62 -3.61
C GLU A 340 -10.51 -22.73 -4.75
N ALA A 341 -9.43 -23.45 -4.49
CA ALA A 341 -8.36 -23.69 -5.45
C ALA A 341 -8.13 -25.20 -5.61
N LYS A 342 -7.52 -25.59 -6.73
CA LYS A 342 -7.10 -26.96 -6.99
C LYS A 342 -5.67 -26.95 -7.53
N ILE A 343 -4.75 -27.55 -6.78
CA ILE A 343 -3.31 -27.46 -7.07
C ILE A 343 -2.72 -28.86 -7.15
N ALA A 344 -2.13 -29.20 -8.30
CA ALA A 344 -1.33 -30.42 -8.46
C ALA A 344 0.15 -30.16 -8.18
N HIS A 345 0.97 -31.21 -8.22
CA HIS A 345 2.40 -31.08 -7.95
C HIS A 345 3.06 -29.99 -8.83
N GLU A 346 3.86 -29.14 -8.18
CA GLU A 346 4.57 -27.99 -8.78
C GLU A 346 3.65 -26.86 -9.30
N GLY A 347 2.34 -26.93 -9.04
CA GLY A 347 1.43 -25.81 -9.28
C GLY A 347 1.57 -24.72 -8.22
N VAL A 348 1.37 -23.47 -8.65
CA VAL A 348 1.49 -22.27 -7.80
C VAL A 348 0.31 -21.34 -8.08
N ILE A 349 -0.23 -20.74 -7.02
CA ILE A 349 -1.16 -19.61 -7.11
C ILE A 349 -0.61 -18.48 -6.25
N SER A 350 -0.41 -17.31 -6.85
CA SER A 350 0.06 -16.11 -6.17
C SER A 350 -1.11 -15.16 -5.94
N TYR A 351 -1.20 -14.65 -4.72
CA TYR A 351 -2.17 -13.63 -4.33
C TYR A 351 -1.43 -12.37 -3.95
N ILE A 352 -1.74 -11.27 -4.63
CA ILE A 352 -0.99 -10.02 -4.58
C ILE A 352 -1.91 -8.90 -4.12
N GLY A 353 -1.42 -8.04 -3.21
CA GLY A 353 -2.14 -6.84 -2.81
C GLY A 353 -3.24 -7.06 -1.76
N ILE A 354 -3.08 -8.06 -0.87
CA ILE A 354 -4.04 -8.27 0.22
C ILE A 354 -3.79 -7.22 1.31
N PRO A 355 -4.80 -6.51 1.84
CA PRO A 355 -4.62 -5.52 2.90
C PRO A 355 -3.95 -6.11 4.14
N CYS A 356 -2.99 -5.40 4.71
CA CYS A 356 -2.35 -5.80 5.97
C CYS A 356 -3.36 -5.91 7.13
N GLY A 357 -3.06 -6.79 8.09
CA GLY A 357 -3.97 -7.15 9.17
C GLY A 357 -4.98 -8.25 8.82
N THR A 358 -4.99 -8.73 7.57
CA THR A 358 -5.81 -9.86 7.13
C THR A 358 -5.18 -11.17 7.58
N THR A 359 -5.92 -12.00 8.31
CA THR A 359 -5.51 -13.37 8.62
C THR A 359 -5.87 -14.30 7.46
N VAL A 360 -4.99 -15.25 7.16
CA VAL A 360 -5.17 -16.22 6.07
C VAL A 360 -5.22 -17.62 6.68
N THR A 361 -6.29 -18.37 6.43
CA THR A 361 -6.39 -19.78 6.79
C THR A 361 -6.46 -20.62 5.53
N ILE A 362 -5.54 -21.56 5.38
CA ILE A 362 -5.48 -22.44 4.20
C ILE A 362 -5.69 -23.88 4.65
N THR A 363 -6.63 -24.56 4.01
CA THR A 363 -6.96 -25.96 4.26
C THR A 363 -6.80 -26.76 2.99
N GLU A 364 -6.02 -27.83 3.05
CA GLU A 364 -6.01 -28.87 2.01
C GLU A 364 -6.85 -30.05 2.47
N GLU A 365 -7.83 -30.46 1.66
CA GLU A 365 -8.61 -31.67 1.90
C GLU A 365 -8.02 -32.84 1.09
N ASN A 366 -7.80 -33.99 1.75
CA ASN A 366 -7.40 -35.20 1.03
C ASN A 366 -8.62 -35.89 0.41
N ASP A 367 -8.69 -35.85 -0.93
CA ASP A 367 -9.71 -36.51 -1.74
C ASP A 367 -9.22 -37.79 -2.47
N VAL A 368 -7.97 -38.22 -2.21
CA VAL A 368 -7.37 -39.39 -2.86
C VAL A 368 -7.58 -40.67 -2.02
N TYR A 369 -8.15 -41.69 -2.66
CA TYR A 369 -8.50 -42.96 -2.01
C TYR A 369 -7.33 -43.95 -1.93
N GLY A 370 -7.24 -44.67 -0.80
CA GLY A 370 -6.36 -45.84 -0.66
C GLY A 370 -4.87 -45.53 -0.48
N VAL A 371 -4.53 -44.25 -0.27
CA VAL A 371 -3.20 -43.74 0.00
C VAL A 371 -3.17 -43.07 1.37
N THR A 372 -1.97 -42.77 1.87
CA THR A 372 -1.78 -42.10 3.16
C THR A 372 -0.68 -41.09 2.98
N TYR A 373 -0.96 -39.83 3.29
CA TYR A 373 0.02 -38.75 3.21
C TYR A 373 0.40 -38.30 4.61
N ALA A 374 1.67 -37.96 4.82
CA ALA A 374 1.99 -36.98 5.85
C ALA A 374 2.09 -35.64 5.13
N CYS A 375 1.32 -34.65 5.58
CA CYS A 375 1.46 -33.29 5.10
C CYS A 375 2.46 -32.56 5.98
N LYS A 376 3.45 -31.94 5.34
CA LYS A 376 4.32 -30.95 5.97
C LYS A 376 4.01 -29.61 5.31
N ILE A 377 3.89 -28.56 6.11
CA ILE A 377 3.77 -27.19 5.62
C ILE A 377 5.11 -26.50 5.90
N THR A 378 5.68 -25.81 4.91
CA THR A 378 6.98 -25.12 5.03
C THR A 378 6.88 -23.68 4.54
N ASN A 379 7.82 -22.84 4.97
CA ASN A 379 8.01 -21.44 4.54
C ASN A 379 6.83 -20.48 4.86
N ALA A 380 5.90 -20.92 5.69
CA ALA A 380 5.09 -19.98 6.45
C ALA A 380 5.92 -19.52 7.65
N ASP A 381 5.88 -18.23 8.01
CA ASP A 381 6.40 -17.73 9.30
C ASP A 381 5.54 -18.30 10.44
N ILE A 382 5.73 -19.59 10.68
CA ILE A 382 5.20 -20.32 11.81
C ILE A 382 6.37 -20.45 12.78
N PRO A 383 6.22 -20.09 14.06
CA PRO A 383 7.23 -20.35 15.08
C PRO A 383 7.75 -21.80 14.96
N GLU A 384 9.08 -21.99 14.98
CA GLU A 384 9.77 -23.28 14.79
C GLU A 384 9.24 -24.45 15.68
N ASP A 385 8.45 -24.15 16.71
CA ASP A 385 7.81 -25.12 17.59
C ASP A 385 6.56 -25.82 16.99
N ASP A 386 6.01 -25.35 15.86
CA ASP A 386 4.82 -25.92 15.17
C ASP A 386 5.17 -26.73 13.90
N ASP A 387 6.45 -27.04 13.68
CA ASP A 387 6.98 -27.87 12.58
C ASP A 387 6.62 -29.38 12.73
N ASP A 388 5.57 -29.70 13.51
CA ASP A 388 5.06 -31.05 13.70
C ASP A 388 4.18 -31.40 12.49
N PRO A 389 4.54 -32.40 11.67
CA PRO A 389 3.76 -32.75 10.48
C PRO A 389 2.32 -33.06 10.87
N LYS A 390 1.36 -32.33 10.31
CA LYS A 390 -0.06 -32.65 10.43
C LYS A 390 -0.29 -33.97 9.70
N ASN A 391 -0.46 -35.05 10.48
CA ASN A 391 -0.81 -36.34 9.91
C ASN A 391 -2.23 -36.26 9.38
N ILE A 392 -2.37 -36.09 8.06
CA ILE A 392 -3.57 -36.50 7.33
C ILE A 392 -3.63 -38.03 7.49
N ALA A 393 -4.54 -38.54 8.31
CA ALA A 393 -4.49 -39.92 8.74
C ALA A 393 -4.91 -40.90 7.63
N THR A 394 -4.62 -42.18 7.85
CA THR A 394 -4.90 -43.26 6.91
C THR A 394 -6.41 -43.48 6.71
N GLY A 395 -6.92 -43.31 5.49
CA GLY A 395 -8.08 -44.07 5.00
C GLY A 395 -9.48 -43.53 5.28
N GLU A 396 -9.62 -42.29 5.76
CA GLU A 396 -10.89 -41.55 5.72
C GLU A 396 -10.73 -40.41 4.70
N ILE A 397 -11.59 -40.40 3.68
CA ILE A 397 -11.76 -39.24 2.79
C ILE A 397 -12.23 -38.09 3.67
N SER A 398 -11.77 -36.86 3.39
CA SER A 398 -12.04 -35.63 4.17
C SER A 398 -11.13 -35.37 5.39
N ASP A 399 -9.98 -36.03 5.49
CA ASP A 399 -8.94 -35.56 6.42
C ASP A 399 -8.29 -34.28 5.88
N GLU A 400 -8.10 -33.30 6.75
CA GLU A 400 -7.67 -31.94 6.41
C GLU A 400 -6.27 -31.61 6.98
N ALA A 401 -5.43 -30.98 6.17
CA ALA A 401 -4.26 -30.25 6.66
C ALA A 401 -4.57 -28.75 6.65
N ILE A 402 -4.51 -28.11 7.82
CA ILE A 402 -4.88 -26.70 7.99
C ILE A 402 -3.63 -25.91 8.38
N ILE A 403 -3.47 -24.68 7.90
CA ILE A 403 -2.56 -23.68 8.47
C ILE A 403 -3.33 -22.40 8.72
N ASN A 404 -3.10 -21.81 9.90
CA ASN A 404 -3.54 -20.46 10.20
C ASN A 404 -2.30 -19.58 10.12
N CYS A 405 -2.24 -18.72 9.12
CA CYS A 405 -1.22 -17.71 9.01
C CYS A 405 -1.71 -16.51 9.84
N THR A 406 -1.02 -16.22 10.94
CA THR A 406 -1.32 -15.05 11.79
C THR A 406 -0.11 -14.13 11.95
N GLU A 407 1.12 -14.65 11.93
CA GLU A 407 2.35 -13.87 12.13
C GLU A 407 2.97 -13.33 10.83
N LEU A 408 2.70 -13.96 9.67
CA LEU A 408 2.96 -13.39 8.33
C LEU A 408 2.22 -12.05 8.08
N LEU A 409 1.31 -11.67 8.99
CA LEU A 409 0.08 -10.92 8.69
C LEU A 409 -0.35 -9.94 9.79
N THR A 410 0.50 -9.69 10.80
CA THR A 410 0.11 -8.81 11.91
C THR A 410 0.17 -7.32 11.55
N PRO A 411 -0.79 -6.50 12.00
CA PRO A 411 -0.78 -5.03 11.88
C PRO A 411 0.41 -4.30 12.54
N ALA A 412 1.30 -5.03 13.23
CA ALA A 412 2.29 -4.44 14.13
C ALA A 412 3.60 -3.99 13.45
N ASP A 413 3.81 -4.38 12.20
CA ASP A 413 4.98 -3.98 11.42
C ASP A 413 4.54 -3.16 10.20
N GLU A 414 4.37 -1.85 10.41
CA GLU A 414 4.39 -0.81 9.35
C GLU A 414 5.70 -0.86 8.51
N ASN A 415 6.63 -1.76 8.86
CA ASN A 415 7.93 -1.99 8.27
C ASN A 415 8.18 -3.49 8.01
N HIS A 416 7.38 -4.16 7.19
CA HIS A 416 7.93 -5.33 6.51
C HIS A 416 9.01 -4.85 5.54
N THR A 417 10.27 -4.83 6.01
CA THR A 417 11.43 -4.86 5.13
C THR A 417 11.25 -6.02 4.15
N ALA A 418 11.26 -5.71 2.85
CA ALA A 418 11.35 -6.67 1.75
C ALA A 418 12.17 -7.89 2.15
N GLY A 419 11.53 -9.05 2.17
CA GLY A 419 12.19 -10.31 2.50
C GLY A 419 11.23 -11.31 3.13
N ASP A 420 10.21 -11.69 2.36
CA ASP A 420 9.66 -13.05 2.24
C ASP A 420 8.20 -12.90 1.83
N ALA A 421 7.95 -12.73 0.53
CA ALA A 421 6.66 -13.13 -0.04
C ALA A 421 6.43 -14.56 0.44
N GLY A 422 5.49 -14.73 1.37
CA GLY A 422 5.39 -15.96 2.14
C GLY A 422 4.99 -17.10 1.22
N THR A 423 5.94 -17.92 0.77
CA THR A 423 5.61 -19.12 0.02
C THR A 423 5.08 -20.16 1.00
N ILE A 424 3.79 -20.48 0.91
CA ILE A 424 3.17 -21.53 1.69
C ILE A 424 3.18 -22.81 0.86
N THR A 425 4.08 -23.73 1.21
CA THR A 425 4.20 -25.01 0.50
C THR A 425 3.55 -26.13 1.30
N PHE A 426 2.55 -26.79 0.71
CA PHE A 426 1.97 -28.03 1.22
C PHE A 426 2.67 -29.24 0.59
N THR A 427 3.50 -29.94 1.35
CA THR A 427 4.22 -31.13 0.90
C THR A 427 3.53 -32.42 1.38
N ASN A 428 2.88 -33.14 0.46
CA ASN A 428 2.32 -34.46 0.76
C ASN A 428 3.33 -35.57 0.50
N THR A 429 3.71 -36.29 1.55
CA THR A 429 4.59 -37.46 1.44
C THR A 429 3.80 -38.75 1.49
N LEU A 430 3.79 -39.53 0.40
CA LEU A 430 3.15 -40.85 0.38
C LEU A 430 3.83 -41.81 1.37
N LYS A 431 3.06 -42.30 2.34
CA LYS A 431 3.48 -43.33 3.30
C LYS A 431 3.08 -44.70 2.78
N LEU A 432 4.01 -45.36 2.10
CA LEU A 432 3.83 -46.75 1.68
C LEU A 432 3.84 -47.69 2.90
N ILE A 433 2.74 -48.40 3.14
CA ILE A 433 2.73 -49.55 4.05
C ILE A 433 3.51 -50.68 3.37
N SER A 434 4.78 -50.85 3.75
CA SER A 434 5.58 -51.97 3.26
C SER A 434 4.96 -53.31 3.70
N PRO A 435 4.63 -54.23 2.77
CA PRO A 435 4.18 -55.59 3.11
C PRO A 435 5.20 -56.30 4.01
N THR A 436 6.48 -55.98 3.83
CA THR A 436 7.59 -56.51 4.61
C THR A 436 7.53 -56.06 6.07
N GLY A 437 7.11 -54.82 6.34
CA GLY A 437 6.98 -54.29 7.71
C GLY A 437 5.91 -55.01 8.53
N VAL A 438 4.75 -55.31 7.92
CA VAL A 438 3.68 -56.09 8.55
C VAL A 438 4.16 -57.51 8.86
N ILE A 439 4.78 -58.18 7.89
CA ILE A 439 5.28 -59.55 8.08
C ILE A 439 6.33 -59.60 9.20
N VAL A 440 7.29 -58.67 9.23
CA VAL A 440 8.36 -58.66 10.24
C VAL A 440 7.83 -58.29 11.63
N ARG A 441 6.82 -57.41 11.74
CA ARG A 441 6.24 -57.00 13.04
C ARG A 441 5.40 -58.10 13.69
N TYR A 442 4.68 -58.89 12.89
CA TYR A 442 3.80 -59.96 13.40
C TYR A 442 4.43 -61.36 13.40
N ALA A 443 5.49 -61.61 12.63
CA ALA A 443 6.18 -62.90 12.61
C ALA A 443 6.63 -63.42 13.99
N PRO A 444 7.17 -62.60 14.92
CA PRO A 444 7.54 -63.07 16.25
C PRO A 444 6.33 -63.59 17.05
N TYR A 445 5.18 -62.91 16.92
CA TYR A 445 3.95 -63.28 17.63
C TYR A 445 3.30 -64.54 17.04
N ILE A 446 3.30 -64.68 15.71
CA ILE A 446 2.80 -65.87 15.02
C ILE A 446 3.69 -67.10 15.34
N LEU A 447 5.01 -66.93 15.38
CA LEU A 447 5.95 -67.97 15.77
C LEU A 447 5.80 -68.38 17.25
N LEU A 448 5.59 -67.42 18.16
CA LEU A 448 5.32 -67.69 19.58
C LEU A 448 3.98 -68.42 19.78
N LEU A 449 2.92 -68.01 19.08
CA LEU A 449 1.63 -68.72 19.10
C LEU A 449 1.76 -70.14 18.54
N GLY A 450 2.48 -70.30 17.43
CA GLY A 450 2.77 -71.60 16.84
C GLY A 450 3.58 -72.50 17.77
N ALA A 451 4.62 -71.97 18.41
CA ALA A 451 5.43 -72.69 19.40
C ALA A 451 4.61 -73.06 20.65
N GLY A 452 3.77 -72.16 21.15
CA GLY A 452 2.86 -72.40 22.26
C GLY A 452 1.83 -73.50 21.95
N ALA A 453 1.23 -73.46 20.76
CA ALA A 453 0.32 -74.49 20.29
C ALA A 453 1.02 -75.86 20.13
N ALA A 454 2.23 -75.88 19.59
CA ALA A 454 3.03 -77.10 19.45
C ALA A 454 3.40 -77.71 20.82
N LEU A 455 3.81 -76.90 21.79
CA LEU A 455 4.08 -77.34 23.16
C LEU A 455 2.82 -77.84 23.88
N PHE A 456 1.68 -77.20 23.65
CA PHE A 456 0.39 -77.66 24.18
C PHE A 456 -0.02 -79.02 23.62
N ILE A 457 0.18 -79.25 22.31
CA ILE A 457 -0.10 -80.54 21.67
C ILE A 457 0.86 -81.63 22.15
N LEU A 458 2.15 -81.32 22.32
CA LEU A 458 3.16 -82.25 22.82
C LEU A 458 2.92 -82.64 24.28
N SER A 459 2.58 -81.69 25.15
CA SER A 459 2.24 -81.97 26.56
C SER A 459 1.01 -82.87 26.70
N ARG A 460 0.00 -82.70 25.83
CA ARG A 460 -1.16 -83.61 25.77
C ARG A 460 -0.78 -85.01 25.29
N ARG A 461 0.18 -85.14 24.36
CA ARG A 461 0.68 -86.45 23.90
C ARG A 461 1.52 -87.16 24.97
N TRP A 462 2.25 -86.42 25.80
CA TRP A 462 3.03 -87.01 26.90
C TRP A 462 2.15 -87.46 28.07
N LYS A 463 1.11 -86.69 28.44
CA LYS A 463 0.11 -87.14 29.42
C LYS A 463 -0.59 -88.44 29.02
N LYS A 464 -0.92 -88.61 27.73
CA LYS A 464 -1.51 -89.87 27.23
C LYS A 464 -0.55 -91.07 27.20
N LYS A 465 0.76 -90.85 27.31
CA LYS A 465 1.77 -91.93 27.40
C LYS A 465 2.11 -92.30 28.85
N GLU A 466 1.80 -91.44 29.82
CA GLU A 466 1.94 -91.77 31.25
C GLU A 466 0.69 -92.46 31.82
N GLU A 467 -0.47 -92.32 31.16
CA GLU A 467 -1.75 -92.95 31.53
C GLU A 467 -2.04 -94.28 30.77
N ALA A 468 -1.12 -94.77 29.93
CA ALA A 468 -1.20 -96.04 29.21
C ALA A 468 0.04 -96.89 29.51
#